data_AF-A0A8G2C2E4-F1
#
_entry.id   AF-A0A8G2C2E4-F1
#
_cell.length_a   1.000
_cell.length_b   1.000
_cell.length_c   1.000
_cell.angle_alpha   90.00
_cell.angle_beta   90.00
_cell.angle_gamma   90.00
#
_symmetry.space_group_name_H-M   'P 1'
#
loop_
_entity.id
_entity.type
_entity.pdbx_description
1 polymer ?
#
loop_
_entity_poly.entity_id
_entity_poly.type
_entity_poly.pdbx_seq_one_letter_code
_entity_poly.pdbx_strand_id
1 'polypeptide(L)'
;MHSNTSRTVLDVLVKNHPGVMSHVCGLFSRRAFNVEAILCLPTDGGEESRIWLLVNEDERLEQMIRQMRKLQDVHDVRLRPAAEETFAQLGQVMRE
;
A
#
# COMPACT_ATOMS: atom_id res chain seq x y z
N MET A 1 13.12 -15.30 18.91
CA MET A 1 12.16 -15.96 18.01
C MET A 1 11.78 -14.95 16.94
N HIS A 2 12.49 -14.93 15.82
CA HIS A 2 12.03 -14.17 14.65
C HIS A 2 10.93 -15.02 14.03
N SER A 3 9.66 -14.67 14.26
CA SER A 3 8.59 -15.28 13.48
C SER A 3 8.90 -14.97 12.03
N ASN A 4 8.94 -15.99 11.20
CA ASN A 4 9.11 -15.85 9.76
C ASN A 4 7.77 -15.31 9.22
N THR A 5 7.46 -14.05 9.54
CA THR A 5 6.23 -13.41 9.08
C THR A 5 6.45 -13.08 7.62
N SER A 6 5.73 -13.78 6.75
CA SER A 6 5.75 -13.48 5.32
C SER A 6 5.25 -12.05 5.13
N ARG A 7 5.94 -11.26 4.32
CA ARG A 7 5.65 -9.84 4.10
C ARG A 7 5.29 -9.63 2.65
N THR A 8 4.46 -8.64 2.38
CA THR A 8 4.04 -8.29 1.04
C THR A 8 3.89 -6.79 0.89
N VAL A 9 3.98 -6.31 -0.35
CA VAL A 9 3.76 -4.90 -0.68
C VAL A 9 2.41 -4.77 -1.36
N LEU A 10 1.54 -3.94 -0.79
CA LEU A 10 0.33 -3.49 -1.48
C LEU A 10 0.68 -2.27 -2.32
N ASP A 11 0.56 -2.42 -3.63
CA ASP A 11 0.72 -1.38 -4.65
C ASP A 11 -0.68 -0.90 -5.03
N VAL A 12 -1.04 0.30 -4.55
CA VAL A 12 -2.40 0.87 -4.63
C VAL A 12 -2.37 2.12 -5.48
N LEU A 13 -3.17 2.15 -6.54
CA LEU A 13 -3.41 3.36 -7.33
C LEU A 13 -4.68 4.04 -6.84
N VAL A 14 -4.59 5.32 -6.50
CA VAL A 14 -5.70 6.10 -5.96
C VAL A 14 -5.85 7.44 -6.66
N LYS A 15 -7.06 8.01 -6.59
CA LYS A 15 -7.30 9.40 -6.96
C LYS A 15 -6.58 10.34 -5.98
N ASN A 16 -5.85 11.33 -6.49
CA ASN A 16 -5.12 12.28 -5.66
C ASN A 16 -6.02 13.44 -5.24
N HIS A 17 -6.55 13.38 -4.02
CA HIS A 17 -7.30 14.49 -3.43
C HIS A 17 -7.06 14.56 -1.92
N PRO A 18 -7.36 15.70 -1.28
CA PRO A 18 -7.27 15.82 0.16
C PRO A 18 -8.11 14.74 0.88
N GLY A 19 -7.48 14.01 1.80
CA GLY A 19 -8.12 12.97 2.61
C GLY A 19 -7.93 11.53 2.14
N VAL A 20 -7.44 11.30 0.91
CA VAL A 20 -7.28 9.93 0.38
C VAL A 20 -6.36 9.06 1.23
N MET A 21 -5.23 9.61 1.71
CA MET A 21 -4.31 8.90 2.60
C MET A 21 -4.98 8.49 3.92
N SER A 22 -5.81 9.36 4.50
CA SER A 22 -6.54 9.06 5.73
C SER A 22 -7.56 7.94 5.52
N HIS A 23 -8.25 7.92 4.38
CA HIS A 23 -9.17 6.83 4.02
C HIS A 23 -8.44 5.50 3.87
N VAL A 24 -7.32 5.48 3.13
CA VAL A 24 -6.52 4.27 2.91
C VAL A 24 -5.94 3.76 4.22
N CYS A 25 -5.24 4.59 4.99
CA CYS A 25 -4.67 4.22 6.28
C CYS A 25 -5.73 3.82 7.32
N GLY A 26 -6.93 4.41 7.24
CA GLY A 26 -8.07 4.07 8.12
C GLY A 26 -8.58 2.64 7.97
N LEU A 27 -8.33 1.97 6.83
CA LEU A 27 -8.65 0.54 6.67
C LEU A 27 -7.73 -0.37 7.49
N PHE A 28 -6.48 0.04 7.70
CA PHE A 28 -5.47 -0.73 8.46
C PHE A 28 -5.66 -0.56 9.97
N SER A 29 -6.06 0.64 10.41
CA SER A 29 -6.22 0.97 11.84
C SER A 29 -7.31 0.15 12.54
N ARG A 30 -8.41 -0.19 11.86
CA ARG A 30 -9.56 -0.90 12.46
C ARG A 30 -9.30 -2.38 12.79
N ARG A 31 -8.29 -3.00 12.17
CA ARG A 31 -8.00 -4.44 12.32
C ARG A 31 -6.64 -4.73 12.95
N ALA A 32 -5.97 -3.70 13.45
CA ALA A 32 -4.62 -3.78 14.01
C ALA A 32 -3.59 -4.38 13.03
N PHE A 33 -3.71 -4.06 11.73
CA PHE A 33 -2.65 -4.40 10.78
C PHE A 33 -1.42 -3.56 11.09
N ASN A 34 -0.29 -4.22 11.28
CA ASN A 34 0.98 -3.52 11.38
C ASN A 34 1.47 -3.16 9.97
N VAL A 35 1.62 -1.86 9.71
CA VAL A 35 2.22 -1.33 8.48
C VAL A 35 3.68 -1.00 8.79
N GLU A 36 4.60 -1.71 8.15
CA GLU A 36 6.04 -1.58 8.40
C GLU A 36 6.63 -0.37 7.67
N ALA A 37 6.12 -0.09 6.47
CA ALA A 37 6.56 1.04 5.66
C ALA A 37 5.42 1.54 4.77
N ILE A 38 5.44 2.85 4.50
CA ILE A 38 4.53 3.52 3.58
C ILE A 38 5.34 4.43 2.67
N LEU A 39 5.11 4.33 1.36
CA LEU A 39 5.56 5.29 0.37
C LEU A 39 4.34 5.76 -0.43
N CYS A 40 4.23 7.07 -0.66
CA CYS A 40 3.16 7.64 -1.47
C CYS A 40 3.75 8.69 -2.39
N LEU A 41 3.43 8.61 -3.69
CA LEU A 41 3.90 9.53 -4.70
C LEU A 41 2.77 9.84 -5.69
N PRO A 42 2.65 11.10 -6.15
CA PRO A 42 1.80 11.40 -7.29
C PRO A 42 2.31 10.69 -8.56
N THR A 43 1.41 10.30 -9.44
CA THR A 43 1.76 9.85 -10.80
C THR A 43 1.84 11.06 -11.75
N ASP A 44 2.27 10.81 -13.00
CA ASP A 44 2.32 11.84 -14.03
C ASP A 44 0.97 12.56 -14.19
N GLY A 45 1.01 13.89 -14.10
CA GLY A 45 -0.19 14.74 -14.16
C GLY A 45 -0.86 15.02 -12.82
N GLY A 46 -0.46 14.36 -11.72
CA GLY A 46 -0.83 14.74 -10.35
C GLY A 46 -2.28 14.47 -9.93
N GLU A 47 -3.14 13.98 -10.83
CA GLU A 47 -4.54 13.61 -10.56
C GLU A 47 -4.67 12.26 -9.83
N GLU A 48 -3.64 11.44 -9.88
CA GLU A 48 -3.56 10.15 -9.20
C GLU A 48 -2.28 10.06 -8.35
N SER A 49 -2.32 9.18 -7.35
CA SER A 49 -1.19 8.86 -6.51
C SER A 49 -1.05 7.35 -6.41
N ARG A 50 0.19 6.87 -6.29
CA ARG A 50 0.49 5.47 -6.01
C ARG A 50 1.00 5.34 -4.58
N ILE A 51 0.40 4.43 -3.83
CA ILE A 51 0.72 4.14 -2.44
C ILE A 51 1.27 2.72 -2.36
N TRP A 52 2.47 2.57 -1.81
CA TRP A 52 3.06 1.28 -1.48
C TRP A 52 3.05 1.08 0.02
N LEU A 53 2.48 -0.04 0.47
CA LEU A 53 2.36 -0.39 1.88
C LEU A 53 3.05 -1.73 2.12
N LEU A 54 4.12 -1.73 2.91
CA LEU A 54 4.75 -2.96 3.38
C LEU A 54 3.96 -3.47 4.60
N VAL A 55 3.39 -4.66 4.48
CA VAL A 55 2.57 -5.27 5.53
C VAL A 55 2.92 -6.72 5.73
N ASN A 56 2.60 -7.22 6.92
CA ASN A 56 2.65 -8.65 7.21
C ASN A 56 1.48 -9.37 6.53
N GLU A 57 1.75 -10.54 5.98
CA GLU A 57 0.73 -11.44 5.45
C GLU A 57 -0.05 -12.05 6.62
N ASP A 58 -1.22 -11.47 6.86
CA ASP A 58 -2.23 -11.95 7.80
C ASP A 58 -3.39 -12.57 7.00
N GLU A 59 -4.05 -13.59 7.54
CA GLU A 59 -5.23 -14.23 6.91
C GLU A 59 -6.35 -13.22 6.55
N ARG A 60 -6.40 -12.09 7.26
CA ARG A 60 -7.36 -11.00 7.03
C ARG A 60 -6.99 -10.10 5.86
N LEU A 61 -5.77 -10.22 5.31
CA LEU A 61 -5.24 -9.33 4.29
C LEU A 61 -6.11 -9.33 3.03
N GLU A 62 -6.50 -10.50 2.55
CA GLU A 62 -7.39 -10.60 1.39
C GLU A 62 -8.72 -9.88 1.61
N GLN A 63 -9.30 -10.03 2.81
CA GLN A 63 -10.54 -9.35 3.13
C GLN A 63 -10.36 -7.84 3.14
N MET A 64 -9.23 -7.35 3.63
CA MET A 64 -8.88 -5.93 3.60
C MET A 64 -8.72 -5.42 2.17
N ILE A 65 -8.01 -6.15 1.29
CA ILE A 65 -7.88 -5.81 -0.14
C ILE A 65 -9.27 -5.74 -0.80
N ARG A 66 -10.16 -6.69 -0.49
CA ARG A 66 -11.56 -6.67 -0.96
C ARG A 66 -12.34 -5.44 -0.48
N GLN A 67 -12.06 -4.91 0.72
CA GLN A 67 -12.68 -3.66 1.18
C GLN A 67 -12.07 -2.43 0.52
N MET A 68 -10.74 -2.42 0.36
CA MET A 68 -10.02 -1.33 -0.30
C MET A 68 -10.51 -1.12 -1.74
N ARG A 69 -10.70 -2.20 -2.49
CA ARG A 69 -11.27 -2.15 -3.87
C ARG A 69 -12.70 -1.59 -3.95
N LYS A 70 -13.40 -1.41 -2.82
CA LYS A 70 -14.73 -0.79 -2.77
C LYS A 70 -14.69 0.71 -2.48
N LEU A 71 -13.53 1.24 -2.09
CA LEU A 71 -13.38 2.67 -1.90
C LEU A 71 -13.46 3.36 -3.27
N GLN A 72 -14.24 4.43 -3.35
CA GLN A 72 -14.39 5.21 -4.57
C GLN A 72 -13.05 5.79 -5.06
N ASP A 73 -12.16 6.09 -4.11
CA ASP A 73 -10.88 6.73 -4.40
C ASP A 73 -9.81 5.74 -4.88
N VAL A 74 -10.08 4.41 -4.87
CA VAL A 74 -9.12 3.36 -5.23
C VAL A 74 -9.40 2.87 -6.65
N HIS A 75 -8.43 3.04 -7.54
CA HIS A 75 -8.53 2.61 -8.94
C HIS A 75 -7.96 1.20 -9.15
N ASP A 76 -6.87 0.84 -8.48
CA ASP A 76 -6.24 -0.48 -8.61
C ASP A 76 -5.53 -0.90 -7.32
N VAL A 77 -5.46 -2.22 -7.07
CA VAL A 77 -4.75 -2.82 -5.93
C VAL A 77 -4.05 -4.09 -6.38
N ARG A 78 -2.71 -4.10 -6.27
CA ARG A 78 -1.83 -5.21 -6.62
C ARG A 78 -1.02 -5.66 -5.40
N LEU A 79 -0.75 -6.96 -5.33
CA LEU A 79 0.21 -7.53 -4.40
C LEU A 79 1.55 -7.72 -5.10
N ARG A 80 2.63 -7.31 -4.45
CA ARG A 80 4.01 -7.54 -4.90
C ARG A 80 4.78 -8.26 -3.79
N PRO A 81 5.72 -9.16 -4.12
CA PRO A 81 6.61 -9.75 -3.13
C PRO A 81 7.34 -8.66 -2.33
N ALA A 82 7.47 -8.83 -1.01
CA ALA A 82 8.34 -7.99 -0.20
C ALA A 82 9.80 -8.45 -0.32
N ALA A 83 10.42 -8.19 -1.45
CA ALA A 83 11.87 -8.21 -1.53
C ALA A 83 12.41 -6.87 -0.98
N GLU A 84 13.51 -6.88 -0.22
CA GLU A 84 14.20 -5.64 0.18
C GLU A 84 14.49 -4.74 -1.03
N GLU A 85 14.81 -5.37 -2.16
CA GLU A 85 14.99 -4.73 -3.45
C GLU A 85 13.75 -3.98 -3.95
N THR A 86 12.52 -4.42 -3.67
CA THR A 86 11.33 -3.76 -4.21
C THR A 86 11.18 -2.36 -3.63
N PHE A 87 11.31 -2.17 -2.31
CA PHE A 87 11.27 -0.84 -1.71
C PHE A 87 12.52 -0.02 -2.03
N ALA A 88 13.70 -0.65 -2.11
CA ALA A 88 14.93 0.03 -2.51
C ALA A 88 14.90 0.54 -3.96
N GLN A 89 14.36 -0.27 -4.89
CA GLN A 89 14.13 0.07 -6.29
C GLN A 89 13.08 1.16 -6.43
N LEU A 90 11.96 1.07 -5.68
CA LEU A 90 10.95 2.14 -5.65
C LEU A 90 11.54 3.48 -5.22
N GLY A 91 12.45 3.49 -4.23
CA GLY A 91 13.19 4.68 -3.85
C GLY A 91 14.22 5.16 -4.89
N GLN A 92 14.72 4.28 -5.76
CA GLN A 92 15.64 4.62 -6.84
C GLN A 92 14.95 5.18 -8.08
N VAL A 93 13.76 4.65 -8.44
CA VAL A 93 12.93 5.18 -9.55
C VAL A 93 12.54 6.65 -9.33
N MET A 94 12.64 7.15 -8.10
CA MET A 94 12.41 8.56 -7.74
C MET A 94 13.56 9.53 -8.12
N ARG A 95 14.70 9.03 -8.63
CA ARG A 95 15.89 9.84 -8.93
C ARG A 95 16.15 10.10 -10.42
N GLU A 96 15.30 9.61 -11.31
CA GLU A 96 15.37 9.84 -12.77
C GLU A 96 14.12 10.55 -13.25
#